data_AF-A0A8H4TLB2-F1
#
_entry.id   AF-A0A8H4TLB2-F1
#
_cell.length_a   1.000
_cell.length_b   1.000
_cell.length_c   1.000
_cell.angle_alpha   90.00
_cell.angle_beta   90.00
_cell.angle_gamma   90.00
#
_symmetry.space_group_name_H-M   'P 1'
#
loop_
_entity.id
_entity.type
_entity.pdbx_description
1 polymer ?
#
loop_
_entity_poly.entity_id
_entity_poly.type
_entity_poly.pdbx_seq_one_letter_code
_entity_poly.pdbx_strand_id
1 'polypeptide(L)'
;MEIIPFPSLSTTQTLKFISRYPRNIPGTQIHRDAFGYGEVPSNIDQRLVVDLRWFGYMEPDQENYVTFSNKTKDQFGMPQPTFNFVLDEEAEERCKRMIKDMIEVARKLGGFLPGAEPKYLAPSSALHICGTYRAGGTSADSVVNKNGKACGVNDLVLGGCGVIPTQNACNPTLTAACFALAAADKIIEDLHVDQ
;
A
#
# COMPACT_ATOMS: atom_id res chain seq x y z
N MET A 1 -31.91 -0.23 39.43
CA MET A 1 -32.20 0.44 38.14
C MET A 1 -31.41 -0.32 37.10
N GLU A 2 -32.09 -1.18 36.35
CA GLU A 2 -31.50 -2.10 35.37
C GLU A 2 -30.80 -1.34 34.24
N ILE A 3 -29.61 -1.82 33.86
CA ILE A 3 -28.94 -1.43 32.62
C ILE A 3 -29.45 -2.38 31.54
N ILE A 4 -30.25 -1.86 30.61
CA ILE A 4 -30.71 -2.58 29.43
C ILE A 4 -29.60 -2.52 28.37
N PRO A 5 -29.04 -3.65 27.89
CA PRO A 5 -28.07 -3.63 26.81
C PRO A 5 -28.78 -3.39 25.47
N PHE A 6 -28.21 -2.52 24.62
CA PHE A 6 -28.68 -2.32 23.24
C PHE A 6 -28.29 -3.53 22.36
N PRO A 7 -29.18 -3.98 21.45
CA PRO A 7 -28.90 -5.11 20.58
C PRO A 7 -27.94 -4.74 19.46
N SER A 8 -27.12 -5.71 19.04
CA SER A 8 -26.16 -5.59 17.93
C SER A 8 -26.85 -5.14 16.64
N LEU A 9 -26.45 -3.97 16.11
CA LEU A 9 -26.99 -3.46 14.85
C LEU A 9 -26.31 -4.18 13.67
N SER A 10 -27.12 -4.74 12.78
CA SER A 10 -26.65 -5.32 11.52
C SER A 10 -26.20 -4.23 10.54
N THR A 11 -25.26 -4.60 9.67
CA THR A 11 -24.54 -3.77 8.68
C THR A 11 -25.45 -2.90 7.79
N THR A 12 -26.74 -3.20 7.70
CA THR A 12 -27.72 -2.47 6.90
C THR A 12 -28.18 -1.15 7.56
N GLN A 13 -28.00 -0.96 8.87
CA GLN A 13 -28.42 0.29 9.53
C GLN A 13 -27.42 1.45 9.36
N THR A 14 -26.13 1.16 9.13
CA THR A 14 -25.08 2.19 8.98
C THR A 14 -25.32 3.09 7.74
N LEU A 15 -25.89 2.54 6.67
CA LEU A 15 -26.18 3.29 5.44
C LEU A 15 -27.33 4.30 5.59
N LYS A 16 -28.25 4.15 6.56
CA LYS A 16 -29.35 5.11 6.77
C LYS A 16 -28.95 6.35 7.55
N PHE A 17 -27.77 6.38 8.18
CA PHE A 17 -27.33 7.53 8.97
C PHE A 17 -26.78 8.69 8.13
N ILE A 18 -26.28 8.41 6.92
CA ILE A 18 -25.60 9.39 6.07
C ILE A 18 -26.58 10.38 5.43
N SER A 19 -27.85 10.03 5.22
CA SER A 19 -28.80 10.90 4.51
C SER A 19 -29.50 11.95 5.38
N ARG A 20 -29.27 11.96 6.70
CA ARG A 20 -30.11 12.74 7.65
C ARG A 20 -29.45 13.98 8.25
N TYR A 21 -28.19 14.29 7.91
CA TYR A 21 -27.51 15.47 8.42
C TYR A 21 -26.98 16.36 7.27
N PRO A 22 -27.09 17.69 7.39
CA PRO A 22 -26.48 18.60 6.43
C PRO A 22 -24.95 18.40 6.41
N ARG A 23 -24.33 18.77 5.28
CA ARG A 23 -22.96 18.49 4.82
C ARG A 23 -21.77 18.81 5.76
N ASN A 24 -21.97 19.09 7.03
CA ASN A 24 -20.93 19.28 8.04
C ASN A 24 -21.35 18.54 9.32
N ILE A 25 -20.68 17.44 9.66
CA ILE A 25 -20.83 16.81 10.98
C ILE A 25 -19.96 17.62 11.94
N PRO A 26 -20.53 18.39 12.89
CA PRO A 26 -19.74 19.11 13.88
C PRO A 26 -19.19 18.05 14.84
N GLY A 27 -17.92 17.68 14.68
CA GLY A 27 -17.24 16.81 15.65
C GLY A 27 -16.22 15.84 15.08
N THR A 28 -16.21 15.56 13.77
CA THR A 28 -15.21 14.64 13.20
C THR A 28 -13.81 15.25 13.25
N GLN A 29 -12.82 14.45 13.64
CA GLN A 29 -11.43 14.82 13.81
C GLN A 29 -10.53 13.88 13.02
N ILE A 30 -9.43 14.39 12.45
CA ILE A 30 -8.57 13.59 11.59
C ILE A 30 -7.29 13.20 12.33
N HIS A 31 -6.97 11.89 12.37
CA HIS A 31 -5.78 11.34 13.02
C HIS A 31 -4.77 10.79 12.02
N ARG A 32 -3.56 10.60 12.55
CA ARG A 32 -2.30 10.39 11.85
C ARG A 32 -1.50 9.33 12.57
N ASP A 33 -1.69 8.09 12.16
CA ASP A 33 -0.60 7.14 12.26
C ASP A 33 -0.55 6.26 11.01
N ALA A 34 0.63 5.81 10.61
CA ALA A 34 0.76 4.79 9.58
C ALA A 34 0.49 3.39 10.15
N PHE A 35 0.70 3.21 11.46
CA PHE A 35 0.62 1.91 12.14
C PHE A 35 0.04 1.94 13.56
N GLY A 36 -0.10 3.12 14.19
CA GLY A 36 -0.80 3.33 15.46
C GLY A 36 -2.32 3.46 15.29
N TYR A 37 -3.00 2.33 15.09
CA TYR A 37 -4.47 2.31 15.10
C TYR A 37 -4.97 2.65 16.51
N GLY A 38 -5.74 3.74 16.66
CA GLY A 38 -6.50 4.01 17.88
C GLY A 38 -5.73 4.63 19.05
N GLU A 39 -4.47 5.06 18.88
CA GLU A 39 -3.76 5.84 19.90
C GLU A 39 -4.10 7.33 19.78
N VAL A 40 -5.32 7.68 20.17
CA VAL A 40 -5.68 9.08 20.46
C VAL A 40 -5.61 9.34 21.96
N PRO A 41 -5.15 10.53 22.39
CA PRO A 41 -5.21 10.97 23.78
C PRO A 41 -6.56 10.64 24.44
N SER A 42 -6.55 10.23 25.71
CA SER A 42 -7.75 9.77 26.42
C SER A 42 -8.87 10.81 26.54
N ASN A 43 -8.56 12.09 26.31
CA ASN A 43 -9.52 13.19 26.26
C ASN A 43 -10.16 13.40 24.88
N ILE A 44 -9.83 12.58 23.88
CA ILE A 44 -10.44 12.61 22.53
C ILE A 44 -11.38 11.42 22.40
N ASP A 45 -12.62 11.68 21.97
CA ASP A 45 -13.58 10.63 21.65
C ASP A 45 -13.19 9.95 20.33
N GLN A 46 -12.58 8.76 20.43
CA GLN A 46 -12.08 8.02 19.27
C GLN A 46 -13.15 7.73 18.21
N ARG A 47 -14.43 7.68 18.61
CA ARG A 47 -15.55 7.41 17.68
C ARG A 47 -15.74 8.54 16.67
N LEU A 48 -15.18 9.72 16.96
CA LEU A 48 -15.24 10.88 16.08
C LEU A 48 -13.98 11.00 15.21
N VAL A 49 -13.05 10.06 15.30
CA VAL A 49 -11.74 10.16 14.66
C VAL A 49 -11.70 9.35 13.37
N VAL A 50 -11.14 9.94 12.31
CA VAL A 50 -10.99 9.34 10.98
C VAL A 50 -9.54 9.48 10.51
N ASP A 51 -8.96 8.40 10.02
CA ASP A 51 -7.65 8.41 9.37
C ASP A 51 -7.80 8.58 7.86
N LEU A 52 -7.00 9.48 7.28
CA LEU A 52 -6.91 9.65 5.83
C LEU A 52 -5.49 9.33 5.37
N ARG A 53 -5.35 8.38 4.43
CA ARG A 53 -4.07 7.99 3.83
C ARG A 53 -4.18 7.98 2.33
N TRP A 54 -3.53 8.93 1.69
CA TRP A 54 -3.45 9.01 0.22
C TRP A 54 -2.15 8.35 -0.22
N PHE A 55 -2.23 7.53 -1.25
CA PHE A 55 -1.09 6.83 -1.82
C PHE A 55 -0.88 7.34 -3.25
N GLY A 56 0.34 7.77 -3.54
CA GLY A 56 0.78 8.11 -4.88
C GLY A 56 1.41 6.89 -5.55
N TYR A 57 1.61 6.99 -6.86
CA TYR A 57 2.42 6.04 -7.62
C TYR A 57 3.74 6.68 -8.03
N MET A 58 4.73 5.83 -8.31
CA MET A 58 6.01 6.19 -8.93
C MET A 58 6.10 5.51 -10.29
N GLU A 59 6.63 6.22 -11.29
CA GLU A 59 6.98 5.57 -12.55
C GLU A 59 8.20 4.65 -12.35
N PRO A 60 8.26 3.47 -12.98
CA PRO A 60 9.46 2.64 -12.96
C PRO A 60 10.63 3.38 -13.62
N ASP A 61 11.73 3.50 -12.89
CA ASP A 61 12.97 4.14 -13.35
C ASP A 61 14.15 3.20 -13.09
N GLN A 62 15.09 3.11 -14.04
CA GLN A 62 16.30 2.32 -13.89
C GLN A 62 17.25 2.87 -12.83
N GLU A 63 17.19 4.18 -12.56
CA GLU A 63 17.93 4.80 -11.47
C GLU A 63 17.37 4.41 -10.09
N ASN A 64 16.16 3.84 -10.03
CA ASN A 64 15.55 3.33 -8.81
C ASN A 64 15.79 1.82 -8.69
N TYR A 65 16.74 1.43 -7.83
CA TYR A 65 17.18 0.04 -7.73
C TYR A 65 17.56 -0.37 -6.30
N VAL A 66 17.64 -1.68 -6.09
CA VAL A 66 18.13 -2.28 -4.85
C VAL A 66 19.43 -3.01 -5.17
N THR A 67 20.47 -2.72 -4.40
CA THR A 67 21.74 -3.48 -4.42
C THR A 67 21.93 -4.24 -3.13
N PHE A 68 22.78 -5.25 -3.17
CA PHE A 68 23.15 -6.04 -2.01
C PHE A 68 24.65 -5.91 -1.75
N SER A 69 25.02 -5.64 -0.50
CA SER A 69 26.42 -5.40 -0.12
C SER A 69 27.26 -6.68 -0.15
N ASN A 70 28.47 -6.58 -0.70
CA ASN A 70 29.47 -7.67 -0.65
C ASN A 70 30.28 -7.69 0.67
N LYS A 71 30.08 -6.72 1.56
CA LYS A 71 30.89 -6.54 2.78
C LYS A 71 30.06 -6.54 4.06
N THR A 72 28.90 -5.90 4.01
CA THR A 72 28.00 -5.75 5.15
C THR A 72 26.92 -6.82 5.08
N LYS A 73 26.65 -7.43 6.22
CA LYS A 73 25.60 -8.43 6.36
C LYS A 73 24.49 -7.90 7.27
N ASP A 74 23.27 -8.34 7.02
CA ASP A 74 22.15 -8.12 7.94
C ASP A 74 22.25 -9.01 9.18
N GLN A 75 21.26 -8.91 10.06
CA GLN A 75 21.19 -9.71 11.29
C GLN A 75 21.06 -11.23 11.07
N PHE A 76 20.73 -11.67 9.85
CA PHE A 76 20.62 -13.08 9.47
C PHE A 76 21.86 -13.58 8.70
N GLY A 77 22.88 -12.73 8.53
CA GLY A 77 24.11 -13.09 7.82
C GLY A 77 24.00 -13.00 6.30
N MET A 78 22.90 -12.46 5.77
CA MET A 78 22.68 -12.24 4.34
C MET A 78 23.28 -10.90 3.89
N PRO A 79 23.64 -10.73 2.62
CA PRO A 79 24.06 -9.44 2.07
C PRO A 79 23.06 -8.31 2.43
N GLN A 80 23.55 -7.23 3.05
CA GLN A 80 22.70 -6.09 3.43
C GLN A 80 22.08 -5.44 2.17
N PRO A 81 20.75 -5.28 2.10
CA PRO A 81 20.12 -4.51 1.03
C PRO A 81 20.35 -3.00 1.19
N THR A 82 20.60 -2.32 0.08
CA THR A 82 20.75 -0.87 -0.04
C THR A 82 19.85 -0.36 -1.16
N PHE A 83 19.00 0.61 -0.86
CA PHE A 83 18.09 1.23 -1.82
C PHE A 83 18.72 2.49 -2.40
N ASN A 84 18.75 2.59 -3.73
CA ASN A 84 18.89 3.86 -4.42
C ASN A 84 17.50 4.28 -4.90
N PHE A 85 17.01 5.40 -4.38
CA PHE A 85 15.68 5.89 -4.70
C PHE A 85 15.71 7.41 -4.90
N VAL A 86 15.26 7.84 -6.06
CA VAL A 86 15.14 9.23 -6.48
C VAL A 86 13.68 9.50 -6.81
N LEU A 87 13.18 10.60 -6.26
CA LEU A 87 11.86 11.13 -6.59
C LEU A 87 12.03 12.08 -7.78
N ASP A 88 11.35 11.79 -8.89
CA ASP A 88 11.34 12.69 -10.05
C ASP A 88 10.42 13.92 -9.83
N GLU A 89 10.59 14.95 -10.66
CA GLU A 89 9.83 16.20 -10.56
C GLU A 89 8.31 15.98 -10.76
N GLU A 90 7.92 15.05 -11.63
CA GLU A 90 6.51 14.78 -11.91
C GLU A 90 5.83 14.10 -10.72
N ALA A 91 6.52 13.17 -10.07
CA ALA A 91 6.11 12.51 -8.84
C ALA A 91 6.05 13.50 -7.67
N GLU A 92 6.97 14.46 -7.59
CA GLU A 92 6.90 15.54 -6.61
C GLU A 92 5.66 16.41 -6.81
N GLU A 93 5.38 16.83 -8.05
CA GLU A 93 4.17 17.60 -8.37
C GLU A 93 2.89 16.80 -8.13
N ARG A 94 2.91 15.49 -8.40
CA ARG A 94 1.81 14.58 -8.06
C ARG A 94 1.59 14.50 -6.56
N CYS A 95 2.65 14.40 -5.76
CA CYS A 95 2.58 14.45 -4.29
C CYS A 95 1.98 15.77 -3.79
N LYS A 96 2.36 16.92 -4.36
CA LYS A 96 1.79 18.24 -4.03
C LYS A 96 0.29 18.31 -4.33
N ARG A 97 -0.15 17.76 -5.47
CA ARG A 97 -1.59 17.66 -5.78
C ARG A 97 -2.31 16.73 -4.82
N MET A 98 -1.70 15.59 -4.48
CA MET A 98 -2.24 14.58 -3.58
C MET A 98 -2.48 15.14 -2.17
N ILE A 99 -1.51 15.86 -1.59
CA ILE A 99 -1.69 16.44 -0.26
C ILE A 99 -2.74 17.57 -0.26
N LYS A 100 -2.84 18.34 -1.35
CA LYS A 100 -3.87 19.37 -1.51
C LYS A 100 -5.27 18.74 -1.55
N ASP A 101 -5.44 17.67 -2.31
CA ASP A 101 -6.70 16.92 -2.41
C ASP A 101 -7.10 16.34 -1.04
N MET A 102 -6.16 15.70 -0.35
CA MET A 102 -6.37 15.20 1.01
C MET A 102 -6.84 16.31 1.96
N ILE A 103 -6.22 17.50 1.92
CA ILE A 103 -6.62 18.65 2.74
C ILE A 103 -8.03 19.14 2.41
N GLU A 104 -8.40 19.16 1.13
CA GLU A 104 -9.74 19.57 0.70
C GLU A 104 -10.80 18.59 1.20
N VAL A 105 -10.57 17.28 1.05
CA VAL A 105 -11.46 16.23 1.55
C VAL A 105 -11.55 16.28 3.07
N ALA A 106 -10.40 16.37 3.75
CA ALA A 106 -10.29 16.49 5.20
C ALA A 106 -11.17 17.60 5.76
N ARG A 107 -11.07 18.82 5.21
CA ARG A 107 -11.82 19.99 5.67
C ARG A 107 -13.34 19.87 5.50
N LYS A 108 -13.81 19.02 4.58
CA LYS A 108 -15.24 18.71 4.41
C LYS A 108 -15.72 17.70 5.46
N LEU A 109 -14.81 16.86 5.97
CA LEU A 109 -15.12 15.88 7.01
C LEU A 109 -15.02 16.50 8.41
N GLY A 110 -13.97 17.29 8.68
CA GLY A 110 -13.72 17.82 10.01
C GLY A 110 -12.40 18.61 10.15
N GLY A 111 -12.02 18.85 11.40
CA GLY A 111 -10.75 19.51 11.74
C GLY A 111 -9.61 18.50 11.91
N PHE A 112 -8.37 18.94 11.70
CA PHE A 112 -7.19 18.13 12.06
C PHE A 112 -7.02 18.10 13.57
N LEU A 113 -6.67 16.95 14.13
CA LEU A 113 -6.19 16.88 15.51
C LEU A 113 -4.85 17.64 15.62
N PRO A 114 -4.61 18.37 16.72
CA PRO A 114 -3.28 18.93 16.99
C PRO A 114 -2.21 17.83 16.96
N GLY A 115 -1.17 17.99 16.14
CA GLY A 115 -0.10 17.00 15.93
C GLY A 115 -0.39 15.95 14.83
N ALA A 116 -1.61 15.97 14.27
CA ALA A 116 -2.03 15.14 13.15
C ALA A 116 -2.20 15.96 11.85
N GLU A 117 -1.44 17.04 11.72
CA GLU A 117 -1.46 17.86 10.52
C GLU A 117 -1.02 17.06 9.28
N PRO A 118 -1.53 17.41 8.09
CA PRO A 118 -1.11 16.85 6.81
C PRO A 118 0.41 16.82 6.68
N LYS A 119 0.97 15.65 6.38
CA LYS A 119 2.41 15.49 6.16
C LYS A 119 2.72 14.34 5.22
N TYR A 120 3.91 14.41 4.62
CA TYR A 120 4.51 13.25 3.97
C TYR A 120 5.10 12.30 5.02
N LEU A 121 5.04 11.00 4.73
CA LEU A 121 5.75 9.99 5.49
C LEU A 121 7.10 9.73 4.83
N ALA A 122 8.03 9.12 5.58
CA ALA A 122 9.30 8.70 5.01
C ALA A 122 9.07 7.77 3.81
N PRO A 123 9.91 7.84 2.75
CA PRO A 123 9.83 6.90 1.65
C PRO A 123 9.76 5.45 2.14
N SER A 124 9.00 4.61 1.43
CA SER A 124 8.71 3.22 1.81
C SER A 124 7.83 3.01 3.06
N SER A 125 7.33 4.05 3.74
CA SER A 125 6.40 3.86 4.89
C SER A 125 5.10 3.11 4.51
N ALA A 126 4.72 3.13 3.23
CA ALA A 126 3.58 2.38 2.71
C ALA A 126 3.82 0.87 2.59
N LEU A 127 5.08 0.41 2.60
CA LEU A 127 5.48 -0.99 2.40
C LEU A 127 4.97 -1.60 1.08
N HIS A 128 4.70 -0.76 0.06
CA HIS A 128 4.21 -1.18 -1.27
C HIS A 128 5.34 -1.24 -2.32
N ILE A 129 6.52 -1.77 -1.95
CA ILE A 129 7.65 -1.90 -2.88
C ILE A 129 7.29 -2.94 -3.96
N CYS A 130 7.39 -2.53 -5.23
CA CYS A 130 7.11 -3.35 -6.40
C CYS A 130 8.28 -3.31 -7.39
N GLY A 131 8.24 -4.18 -8.41
CA GLY A 131 9.16 -4.12 -9.55
C GLY A 131 10.60 -4.61 -9.33
N THR A 132 10.97 -5.05 -8.11
CA THR A 132 12.33 -5.51 -7.79
C THR A 132 12.77 -6.78 -8.52
N TYR A 133 11.81 -7.57 -9.02
CA TYR A 133 12.03 -8.70 -9.93
C TYR A 133 10.89 -8.74 -10.96
N ARG A 134 10.69 -7.60 -11.62
CA ARG A 134 9.50 -7.34 -12.44
C ARG A 134 9.27 -8.35 -13.55
N ALA A 135 7.99 -8.59 -13.84
CA ALA A 135 7.54 -9.36 -14.99
C ALA A 135 7.67 -8.55 -16.29
N GLY A 136 7.93 -9.21 -17.41
CA GLY A 136 7.95 -8.55 -18.72
C GLY A 136 7.95 -9.50 -19.90
N GLY A 137 8.15 -8.92 -21.08
CA GLY A 137 8.16 -9.64 -22.34
C GLY A 137 9.54 -10.19 -22.73
N THR A 138 10.62 -9.56 -22.26
CA THR A 138 11.99 -9.92 -22.66
C THR A 138 12.94 -9.94 -21.45
N SER A 139 14.02 -10.72 -21.54
CA SER A 139 15.04 -10.75 -20.48
C SER A 139 15.89 -9.46 -20.43
N ALA A 140 15.78 -8.57 -21.42
CA ALA A 140 16.49 -7.29 -21.41
C ALA A 140 15.86 -6.31 -20.43
N ASP A 141 14.56 -6.47 -20.16
CA ASP A 141 13.75 -5.54 -19.39
C ASP A 141 12.87 -6.26 -18.36
N SER A 142 13.20 -7.47 -17.95
CA SER A 142 12.49 -8.17 -16.89
C SER A 142 13.31 -9.29 -16.27
N VAL A 143 12.93 -9.68 -15.06
CA VAL A 143 13.53 -10.83 -14.35
C VAL A 143 12.70 -12.08 -14.55
N VAL A 144 11.37 -11.92 -14.67
CA VAL A 144 10.43 -13.01 -14.88
C VAL A 144 9.53 -12.72 -16.08
N ASN A 145 8.95 -13.77 -16.68
CA ASN A 145 7.90 -13.60 -17.68
C ASN A 145 6.53 -13.32 -17.02
N LYS A 146 5.48 -13.21 -17.84
CA LYS A 146 4.09 -12.99 -17.37
C LYS A 146 3.55 -14.02 -16.38
N ASN A 147 4.15 -15.21 -16.32
CA ASN A 147 3.77 -16.31 -15.42
C ASN A 147 4.70 -16.40 -14.19
N GLY A 148 5.50 -15.36 -13.90
CA GLY A 148 6.41 -15.35 -12.76
C GLY A 148 7.65 -16.25 -12.92
N LYS A 149 7.84 -16.91 -14.07
CA LYS A 149 8.98 -17.79 -14.35
C LYS A 149 10.23 -16.98 -14.67
N ALA A 150 11.33 -17.25 -13.97
CA ALA A 150 12.59 -16.53 -14.14
C ALA A 150 13.17 -16.72 -15.55
N CYS A 151 13.59 -15.61 -16.15
CA CYS A 151 14.19 -15.65 -17.49
C CYS A 151 15.49 -16.47 -17.48
N GLY A 152 15.59 -17.43 -18.38
CA GLY A 152 16.78 -18.30 -18.51
C GLY A 152 16.88 -19.43 -17.48
N VAL A 153 15.88 -19.62 -16.61
CA VAL A 153 15.85 -20.71 -15.62
C VAL A 153 14.52 -21.47 -15.71
N ASN A 154 14.59 -22.77 -15.95
CA ASN A 154 13.40 -23.58 -16.26
C ASN A 154 12.52 -23.89 -15.05
N ASP A 155 13.08 -23.97 -13.85
CA ASP A 155 12.39 -24.51 -12.67
C ASP A 155 12.34 -23.48 -11.52
N LEU A 156 12.45 -22.20 -11.85
CA LEU A 156 12.41 -21.10 -10.89
C LEU A 156 11.25 -20.15 -11.17
N VAL A 157 10.40 -19.96 -10.17
CA VAL A 157 9.26 -19.04 -10.19
C VAL A 157 9.38 -18.08 -9.01
N LEU A 158 9.14 -16.80 -9.26
CA LEU A 158 9.13 -15.76 -8.24
C LEU A 158 7.70 -15.23 -8.05
N GLY A 159 7.34 -14.96 -6.79
CA GLY A 159 6.04 -14.43 -6.41
C GLY A 159 6.16 -13.30 -5.38
N GLY A 160 5.13 -12.46 -5.32
CA GLY A 160 5.08 -11.28 -4.45
C GLY A 160 5.03 -9.98 -5.25
N CYS A 161 4.97 -8.84 -4.55
CA CYS A 161 4.80 -7.52 -5.19
C CYS A 161 5.94 -7.14 -6.15
N GLY A 162 7.13 -7.73 -5.98
CA GLY A 162 8.28 -7.47 -6.86
C GLY A 162 8.06 -7.87 -8.32
N VAL A 163 7.09 -8.76 -8.62
CA VAL A 163 6.74 -9.12 -10.00
C VAL A 163 5.93 -8.03 -10.73
N ILE A 164 5.27 -7.14 -9.99
CA ILE A 164 4.37 -6.13 -10.57
C ILE A 164 5.21 -5.11 -11.34
N PRO A 165 5.04 -4.99 -12.67
CA PRO A 165 5.96 -4.20 -13.50
C PRO A 165 5.55 -2.74 -13.67
N THR A 166 4.31 -2.40 -13.32
CA THR A 166 3.73 -1.08 -13.53
C THR A 166 3.62 -0.31 -12.23
N GLN A 167 3.52 1.01 -12.39
CA GLN A 167 3.15 1.93 -11.33
C GLN A 167 1.82 1.51 -10.67
N ASN A 168 1.75 1.62 -9.34
CA ASN A 168 0.52 1.42 -8.59
C ASN A 168 0.42 2.45 -7.47
N ALA A 169 -0.79 2.98 -7.28
CA ALA A 169 -1.16 3.75 -6.11
C ALA A 169 -2.01 2.93 -5.12
N CYS A 170 -2.58 1.81 -5.59
CA CYS A 170 -3.40 0.91 -4.79
C CYS A 170 -2.55 -0.14 -4.08
N ASN A 171 -3.13 -0.80 -3.08
CA ASN A 171 -2.49 -1.86 -2.32
C ASN A 171 -2.16 -3.06 -3.25
N PRO A 172 -0.87 -3.45 -3.37
CA PRO A 172 -0.43 -4.35 -4.44
C PRO A 172 -0.67 -5.84 -4.19
N THR A 173 -1.01 -6.24 -2.96
CA THR A 173 -1.07 -7.66 -2.56
C THR A 173 -2.05 -8.48 -3.39
N LEU A 174 -3.23 -7.93 -3.71
CA LEU A 174 -4.21 -8.64 -4.53
C LEU A 174 -3.69 -8.86 -5.97
N THR A 175 -3.03 -7.85 -6.54
CA THR A 175 -2.37 -7.99 -7.85
C THR A 175 -1.26 -9.03 -7.81
N ALA A 176 -0.44 -9.04 -6.75
CA ALA A 176 0.59 -10.06 -6.55
C ALA A 176 -0.01 -11.47 -6.43
N ALA A 177 -1.16 -11.62 -5.77
CA ALA A 177 -1.88 -12.88 -5.69
C ALA A 177 -2.37 -13.35 -7.07
N CYS A 178 -2.85 -12.45 -7.93
CA CYS A 178 -3.21 -12.80 -9.32
C CYS A 178 -2.01 -13.34 -10.11
N PHE A 179 -0.82 -12.74 -9.96
CA PHE A 179 0.40 -13.28 -10.55
C PHE A 179 0.75 -14.66 -9.99
N ALA A 180 0.58 -14.88 -8.68
CA ALA A 180 0.85 -16.16 -8.05
C ALA A 180 -0.09 -17.26 -8.57
N LEU A 181 -1.37 -16.95 -8.80
CA LEU A 181 -2.34 -17.88 -9.40
C LEU A 181 -1.94 -18.25 -10.83
N ALA A 182 -1.63 -17.26 -11.68
CA ALA A 182 -1.17 -17.52 -13.04
C ALA A 182 0.14 -18.33 -13.09
N ALA A 183 1.03 -18.11 -12.13
CA ALA A 183 2.26 -18.87 -11.97
C ALA A 183 1.98 -20.32 -11.54
N ALA A 184 1.05 -20.53 -10.61
CA ALA A 184 0.65 -21.86 -10.15
C ALA A 184 0.02 -22.69 -11.27
N ASP A 185 -0.91 -22.10 -12.05
CA ASP A 185 -1.49 -22.74 -13.23
C ASP A 185 -0.38 -23.18 -14.20
N LYS A 186 0.61 -22.30 -14.43
CA LYS A 186 1.72 -22.62 -15.33
C LYS A 186 2.64 -23.72 -14.79
N ILE A 187 2.87 -23.75 -13.48
CA ILE A 187 3.65 -24.81 -12.83
C ILE A 187 2.96 -26.16 -13.01
N ILE A 188 1.64 -26.23 -12.84
CA ILE A 188 0.87 -27.47 -13.00
C ILE A 188 1.00 -28.00 -14.44
N GLU A 189 0.87 -27.12 -15.43
CA GLU A 189 1.09 -27.46 -16.85
C GLU A 189 2.51 -27.98 -17.10
N ASP A 190 3.54 -27.28 -16.60
CA ASP A 190 4.94 -27.62 -16.85
C ASP A 190 5.35 -28.94 -16.16
N LEU A 191 4.78 -29.22 -14.97
CA LEU A 191 5.07 -30.42 -14.18
C LEU A 191 4.21 -31.64 -14.56
N HIS A 192 3.24 -31.50 -15.47
CA HIS A 192 2.35 -32.59 -15.91
C HIS A 192 1.66 -33.34 -14.74
N VAL A 193 1.28 -32.63 -13.68
CA VAL A 193 0.84 -33.27 -12.42
C VAL A 193 -0.47 -34.05 -12.55
N ASP A 194 -1.21 -33.93 -13.65
CA ASP A 194 -2.42 -34.71 -13.92
C ASP A 194 -2.55 -35.16 -15.40
N GLN A 195 -1.53 -35.86 -15.95
CA GLN A 195 -1.65 -36.64 -17.19
C GLN A 195 -1.28 -38.12 -17.01
#